data_AF-A0A1M6MPV0-F1
#
_entry.id   AF-A0A1M6MPV0-F1
#
_cell.length_a   1.000
_cell.length_b   1.000
_cell.length_c   1.000
_cell.angle_alpha   90.00
_cell.angle_beta   90.00
_cell.angle_gamma   90.00
#
_symmetry.space_group_name_H-M   'P 1'
#
loop_
_entity.id
_entity.type
_entity.pdbx_description
1 polymer ?
#
loop_
_entity_poly.entity_id
_entity_poly.type
_entity_poly.pdbx_seq_one_letter_code
_entity_poly.pdbx_strand_id
1 'polypeptide(L)'
;MFGIGMQELVVILLVALIFIGPKKLPEIAQALGKGFAEFRKATQDIKDSLDIDNDVSQVKSAFQDMQNEVKGAVSDAKQAPKIWEDPPSAKQAPEPEPDAIQDSKSPEDPYSKAQAQAEAQTEAEAETEAVDDRDKKPQAAEDAPES
;
A
#
# COMPACT_ATOMS: atom_id res chain seq x y z
N MET A 1 9.29 -4.64 -10.86
CA MET A 1 10.51 -5.47 -10.75
C MET A 1 10.21 -6.80 -10.05
N PHE A 2 9.53 -7.72 -10.72
CA PHE A 2 9.52 -9.15 -10.37
C PHE A 2 9.20 -9.90 -11.66
N GLY A 3 10.19 -10.01 -12.54
CA GLY A 3 10.11 -10.77 -13.77
C GLY A 3 10.29 -12.26 -13.49
N ILE A 4 9.45 -12.84 -12.62
CA ILE A 4 9.45 -14.28 -12.38
C ILE A 4 8.76 -14.90 -13.59
N GLY A 5 9.56 -15.47 -14.48
CA GLY A 5 9.07 -16.26 -15.60
C GLY A 5 8.74 -17.68 -15.17
N MET A 6 8.26 -18.46 -16.14
CA MET A 6 7.99 -19.88 -15.94
C MET A 6 9.23 -20.65 -15.51
N GLN A 7 10.42 -20.26 -15.99
CA GLN A 7 11.67 -20.92 -15.68
C GLN A 7 12.05 -20.77 -14.20
N GLU A 8 11.96 -19.55 -13.67
CA GLU A 8 12.25 -19.26 -12.26
C GLU A 8 11.25 -19.97 -11.34
N LEU A 9 9.96 -20.01 -11.72
CA LEU A 9 8.94 -20.74 -10.97
C LEU A 9 9.28 -22.23 -10.89
N VAL A 10 9.67 -22.86 -12.00
CA VAL A 10 10.04 -24.29 -12.02
C VAL A 10 11.24 -24.57 -11.12
N VAL A 11 12.26 -23.70 -11.10
CA VAL A 11 13.42 -23.86 -10.20
C VAL A 11 13.01 -23.80 -8.73
N ILE A 12 12.18 -22.83 -8.35
CA ILE A 12 11.65 -22.70 -6.99
C ILE A 12 10.82 -23.94 -6.63
N LEU A 13 9.99 -24.42 -7.56
CA LEU A 13 9.17 -25.62 -7.36
C LEU A 13 10.06 -26.85 -7.14
N LEU A 14 11.16 -27.00 -7.88
CA LEU A 14 12.11 -28.09 -7.70
C LEU A 14 12.76 -28.07 -6.31
N VAL A 15 13.16 -26.89 -5.83
CA VAL A 15 13.71 -26.74 -4.47
C VAL A 15 12.64 -27.11 -3.44
N ALA A 16 11.43 -26.56 -3.57
CA ALA A 16 10.32 -26.89 -2.67
C ALA A 16 9.99 -28.39 -2.67
N LEU A 17 10.04 -29.05 -3.83
CA LEU A 17 9.85 -30.49 -4.00
C LEU A 17 10.91 -31.33 -3.30
N ILE A 18 12.15 -30.85 -3.20
CA ILE A 18 13.21 -31.56 -2.46
C ILE A 18 12.96 -31.47 -0.95
N PHE A 19 12.58 -30.29 -0.44
CA PHE A 19 12.31 -30.09 0.98
C PHE A 19 11.02 -30.77 1.45
N ILE A 20 9.94 -30.60 0.70
CA ILE A 20 8.59 -31.11 1.05
C ILE A 20 8.42 -32.56 0.57
N GLY A 21 8.99 -32.90 -0.59
CA GLY A 21 8.82 -34.17 -1.27
C GLY A 21 7.73 -34.13 -2.36
N PRO A 22 7.97 -34.72 -3.55
CA PRO A 22 7.00 -34.74 -4.65
C PRO A 22 5.72 -35.51 -4.34
N LYS A 23 5.77 -36.46 -3.40
CA LYS A 23 4.60 -37.20 -2.94
C LYS A 23 3.72 -36.39 -1.97
N LYS A 24 4.28 -35.38 -1.30
CA LYS A 24 3.59 -34.57 -0.29
C LYS A 24 2.88 -33.35 -0.87
N LEU A 25 3.39 -32.76 -1.95
CA LEU A 25 2.66 -31.69 -2.65
C LEU A 25 1.22 -32.07 -3.06
N PRO A 26 0.95 -33.21 -3.73
CA PRO A 26 -0.41 -33.56 -4.10
C PRO A 26 -1.28 -33.86 -2.87
N GLU A 27 -0.72 -34.42 -1.80
CA GLU A 27 -1.42 -34.67 -0.54
C GLU A 27 -1.88 -33.34 0.11
N ILE A 28 -0.99 -32.35 0.19
CA ILE A 28 -1.29 -31.01 0.72
C ILE A 28 -2.28 -30.27 -0.20
N ALA A 29 -2.08 -30.34 -1.53
CA ALA A 29 -2.98 -29.72 -2.49
C ALA A 29 -4.39 -30.32 -2.42
N GLN A 30 -4.53 -31.63 -2.20
CA GLN A 30 -5.83 -32.28 -2.00
C GLN A 30 -6.48 -31.84 -0.69
N ALA A 31 -5.72 -31.75 0.40
CA ALA A 31 -6.25 -31.27 1.69
C ALA A 31 -6.71 -29.80 1.61
N LEU A 32 -5.87 -28.92 1.05
CA LEU A 32 -6.21 -27.52 0.81
C LEU A 32 -7.36 -27.37 -0.18
N GLY A 33 -7.39 -28.17 -1.25
CA GLY A 33 -8.45 -28.15 -2.25
C GLY A 33 -9.81 -28.53 -1.68
N LYS A 34 -9.86 -29.56 -0.83
CA LYS A 34 -11.08 -29.94 -0.11
C LYS A 34 -11.53 -28.83 0.84
N GLY A 35 -10.61 -28.30 1.65
CA GLY A 35 -10.91 -27.19 2.56
C GLY A 35 -11.39 -25.93 1.82
N PHE A 36 -10.78 -25.59 0.69
CA PHE A 36 -11.20 -24.46 -0.14
C PHE A 36 -12.54 -24.69 -0.82
N ALA A 37 -12.83 -25.93 -1.25
CA ALA A 37 -14.13 -26.28 -1.81
C ALA A 37 -15.25 -26.19 -0.75
N GLU A 38 -15.00 -26.69 0.45
CA GLU A 38 -15.93 -26.58 1.59
C GLU A 38 -16.10 -25.12 2.03
N PHE A 39 -15.02 -24.35 2.11
CA PHE A 39 -15.06 -22.92 2.40
C PHE A 39 -15.87 -22.15 1.36
N ARG A 40 -15.65 -22.43 0.07
CA ARG A 40 -16.41 -21.80 -1.02
C ARG A 40 -17.88 -22.17 -0.94
N LYS A 41 -18.21 -23.43 -0.64
CA LYS A 41 -19.60 -23.88 -0.45
C LYS A 41 -20.25 -23.17 0.74
N ALA A 42 -19.60 -23.15 1.90
CA ALA A 42 -20.11 -22.45 3.07
C ALA A 42 -20.30 -20.95 2.81
N THR A 43 -19.36 -20.31 2.09
CA THR A 43 -19.48 -18.90 1.70
C THR A 43 -20.65 -18.68 0.73
N GLN A 44 -20.87 -19.61 -0.21
CA GLN A 44 -22.00 -19.56 -1.13
C GLN A 44 -23.33 -19.74 -0.38
N ASP A 45 -23.44 -20.73 0.51
CA ASP A 45 -24.64 -20.95 1.33
C ASP A 45 -24.96 -19.72 2.19
N ILE A 46 -23.94 -19.03 2.74
CA ILE A 46 -24.11 -17.76 3.45
C ILE A 46 -24.62 -16.66 2.51
N LYS A 47 -24.03 -16.53 1.32
CA LYS A 47 -24.42 -15.56 0.28
C LYS A 47 -25.79 -15.82 -0.35
N ASP A 48 -26.28 -17.06 -0.26
CA ASP A 48 -27.63 -17.44 -0.67
C ASP A 48 -28.64 -17.24 0.48
N SER A 49 -28.22 -17.45 1.73
CA SER A 49 -29.08 -17.29 2.92
C SER A 49 -29.30 -15.84 3.35
N LEU A 50 -28.26 -15.02 3.24
CA LEU A 50 -28.38 -13.58 3.19
C LEU A 50 -28.71 -13.31 1.74
N ASP A 51 -29.89 -12.82 1.38
CA ASP A 51 -30.37 -12.69 -0.01
C ASP A 51 -29.61 -11.61 -0.82
N ILE A 52 -28.29 -11.58 -0.66
CA ILE A 52 -27.33 -10.62 -1.17
C ILE A 52 -27.37 -10.62 -2.69
N ASP A 53 -27.61 -11.77 -3.33
CA ASP A 53 -27.72 -11.80 -4.80
C ASP A 53 -28.97 -11.07 -5.32
N ASN A 54 -30.12 -11.17 -4.64
CA ASN A 54 -31.30 -10.38 -5.00
C ASN A 54 -31.14 -8.90 -4.65
N ASP A 55 -30.62 -8.59 -3.46
CA ASP A 55 -30.40 -7.21 -3.02
C ASP A 55 -29.36 -6.49 -3.88
N VAL A 56 -28.24 -7.14 -4.23
CA VAL A 56 -27.21 -6.58 -5.10
C VAL A 56 -27.73 -6.42 -6.53
N SER A 57 -28.56 -7.35 -7.03
CA SER A 57 -29.16 -7.22 -8.37
C SER A 57 -30.15 -6.05 -8.45
N GLN A 58 -30.90 -5.76 -7.39
CA GLN A 58 -31.75 -4.55 -7.33
C GLN A 58 -30.93 -3.27 -7.27
N VAL A 59 -29.91 -3.21 -6.39
CA VAL A 59 -29.03 -2.05 -6.27
C VAL A 59 -28.30 -1.79 -7.58
N LYS A 60 -27.81 -2.83 -8.25
CA LYS A 60 -27.14 -2.73 -9.55
C LYS A 60 -28.09 -2.20 -10.63
N SER A 61 -29.33 -2.67 -10.66
CA SER A 61 -30.35 -2.19 -11.62
C SER A 61 -30.70 -0.72 -11.38
N ALA A 62 -30.96 -0.34 -10.13
CA ALA A 62 -31.24 1.05 -9.76
C ALA A 62 -30.06 1.99 -10.09
N PHE A 63 -28.83 1.54 -9.85
CA PHE A 63 -27.63 2.29 -10.21
C PHE A 63 -27.44 2.39 -11.73
N GLN A 64 -27.76 1.33 -12.48
CA GLN A 64 -27.71 1.30 -13.94
C GLN A 64 -28.71 2.28 -14.56
N ASP A 65 -29.94 2.31 -14.04
CA ASP A 65 -31.00 3.22 -14.48
C ASP A 65 -30.61 4.68 -14.20
N MET A 66 -30.13 4.96 -12.98
CA MET A 66 -29.60 6.27 -12.62
C MET A 66 -28.41 6.67 -13.49
N GLN A 67 -27.50 5.74 -13.81
CA GLN A 67 -26.36 6.00 -14.69
C GLN A 67 -26.78 6.29 -16.13
N ASN A 68 -27.83 5.62 -16.63
CA ASN A 68 -28.39 5.86 -17.96
C ASN A 68 -29.08 7.22 -18.04
N GLU A 69 -29.81 7.60 -16.99
CA GLU A 69 -30.46 8.92 -16.89
C GLU A 69 -29.43 10.05 -16.77
N VAL A 70 -28.41 9.87 -15.93
CA VAL A 70 -27.28 10.81 -15.80
C VAL A 70 -26.48 10.89 -17.12
N LYS A 71 -26.24 9.77 -17.82
CA LYS A 71 -25.60 9.80 -19.14
C LYS A 71 -26.45 10.49 -20.19
N GLY A 72 -27.77 10.34 -20.15
CA GLY A 72 -28.71 11.08 -21.00
C GLY A 72 -28.57 12.57 -20.76
N ALA A 73 -28.75 13.01 -19.51
CA ALA A 73 -28.64 14.41 -19.12
C ALA A 73 -27.26 15.02 -19.40
N VAL A 74 -26.17 14.25 -19.23
CA VAL A 74 -24.81 14.69 -19.56
C VAL A 74 -24.57 14.72 -21.07
N SER A 75 -25.20 13.85 -21.85
CA SER A 75 -25.10 13.85 -23.32
C SER A 75 -25.84 15.05 -23.93
N ASP A 76 -26.98 15.43 -23.34
CA ASP A 76 -27.71 16.64 -23.69
C ASP A 76 -26.93 17.90 -23.29
N ALA A 77 -26.29 17.90 -22.12
CA ALA A 77 -25.40 19.00 -21.71
C ALA A 77 -24.09 19.08 -22.54
N LYS A 78 -23.64 17.95 -23.12
CA LYS A 78 -22.45 17.88 -23.98
C LYS A 78 -22.71 18.35 -25.42
N GLN A 79 -23.97 18.59 -25.77
CA GLN A 79 -24.41 19.31 -26.97
C GLN A 79 -24.63 20.81 -26.68
N ALA A 80 -23.92 21.40 -25.72
CA ALA A 80 -23.70 22.84 -25.79
C ALA A 80 -22.87 23.13 -27.07
N PRO A 81 -23.30 24.06 -27.95
CA PRO A 81 -22.47 24.50 -29.06
C PRO A 81 -21.12 24.98 -28.50
N LYS A 82 -20.03 24.57 -29.15
CA LYS A 82 -18.71 25.18 -28.95
C LYS A 82 -18.77 26.63 -29.45
N ILE A 83 -19.45 27.53 -28.71
CA ILE A 83 -19.41 28.98 -28.91
C ILE A 83 -18.17 29.52 -28.20
N TRP A 84 -17.03 28.93 -28.53
CA TRP A 84 -15.71 29.48 -28.25
C TRP A 84 -14.93 29.14 -29.52
N GLU A 85 -15.37 29.72 -30.63
CA GLU A 85 -14.46 30.03 -31.71
C GLU A 85 -13.39 30.95 -31.11
N ASP A 86 -12.15 30.62 -31.43
CA ASP A 86 -10.95 31.26 -30.90
C ASP A 86 -11.12 32.78 -30.82
N PRO A 87 -10.84 33.44 -29.67
CA PRO A 87 -10.79 34.89 -29.66
C PRO A 87 -9.81 35.32 -30.75
N PRO A 88 -10.19 36.28 -31.60
CA PRO A 88 -9.41 36.66 -32.75
C PRO A 88 -8.00 36.99 -32.27
N SER A 89 -7.03 36.31 -32.89
CA SER A 89 -5.60 36.56 -32.75
C SER A 89 -5.37 38.06 -32.64
N ALA A 90 -5.24 38.53 -31.40
CA ALA A 90 -4.83 39.88 -31.09
C ALA A 90 -3.35 39.91 -31.39
N LYS A 91 -3.08 40.21 -32.66
CA LYS A 91 -1.77 40.54 -33.19
C LYS A 91 -1.06 41.49 -32.22
N GLN A 92 0.14 41.08 -31.82
CA GLN A 92 1.30 41.96 -31.61
C GLN A 92 1.03 43.19 -30.73
N ALA A 93 1.07 42.99 -29.42
CA ALA A 93 1.80 43.92 -28.56
C ALA A 93 3.29 43.52 -28.59
N PRO A 94 4.24 44.45 -28.74
CA PRO A 94 5.66 44.11 -28.80
C PRO A 94 6.09 43.44 -27.49
N GLU A 95 6.60 42.23 -27.63
CA GLU A 95 7.27 41.45 -26.58
C GLU A 95 8.51 42.23 -26.13
N PRO A 96 8.67 42.61 -24.84
CA PRO A 96 9.93 43.15 -24.37
C PRO A 96 10.99 42.03 -24.43
N GLU A 97 12.13 42.35 -25.02
CA GLU A 97 13.24 41.44 -25.27
C GLU A 97 13.78 40.76 -23.99
N PRO A 98 14.34 39.53 -24.13
CA PRO A 98 14.74 38.70 -23.01
C PRO A 98 16.12 39.13 -22.52
N ASP A 99 16.19 40.10 -21.61
CA ASP A 99 17.42 40.40 -20.90
C ASP A 99 17.25 40.33 -19.38
N ALA A 100 17.97 39.36 -18.83
CA ALA A 100 18.41 39.24 -17.44
C ALA A 100 17.35 38.93 -16.35
N ILE A 101 16.94 37.67 -16.26
CA ILE A 101 16.77 37.03 -14.94
C ILE A 101 18.07 36.31 -14.61
N GLN A 102 19.04 37.09 -14.11
CA GLN A 102 20.09 36.57 -13.25
C GLN A 102 19.61 36.69 -11.80
N ASP A 103 19.88 35.62 -11.04
CA ASP A 103 20.03 35.61 -9.60
C ASP A 103 18.79 35.90 -8.75
N SER A 104 18.07 34.83 -8.41
CA SER A 104 17.49 34.76 -7.07
C SER A 104 17.54 33.33 -6.55
N LYS A 105 18.47 33.12 -5.63
CA LYS A 105 18.60 31.99 -4.72
C LYS A 105 17.25 31.36 -4.37
N SER A 106 17.18 30.06 -4.60
CA SER A 106 16.22 29.16 -3.96
C SER A 106 16.25 29.36 -2.44
N PRO A 107 15.12 29.62 -1.76
CA PRO A 107 15.07 29.71 -0.31
C PRO A 107 15.50 28.37 0.30
N GLU A 108 16.53 28.41 1.14
CA GLU A 108 17.05 27.26 1.85
C GLU A 108 15.94 26.65 2.72
N ASP A 109 15.71 25.35 2.53
CA ASP A 109 14.68 24.58 3.21
C ASP A 109 14.96 24.56 4.74
N PRO A 110 14.11 25.17 5.57
CA PRO A 110 14.33 25.26 7.02
C PRO A 110 14.32 23.90 7.72
N TYR A 111 13.92 22.83 7.02
CA TYR A 111 13.87 21.48 7.57
C TYR A 111 15.25 20.80 7.67
N SER A 112 16.20 21.16 6.80
CA SER A 112 17.54 20.52 6.79
C SER A 112 18.43 20.98 7.95
N LYS A 113 18.20 22.18 8.50
CA LYS A 113 19.00 22.69 9.64
C LYS A 113 18.57 22.10 10.98
N ALA A 114 17.32 21.63 11.07
CA ALA A 114 16.78 21.02 12.29
C ALA A 114 17.30 19.59 12.52
N GLN A 115 17.53 18.81 11.45
CA GLN A 115 18.02 17.43 11.58
C GLN A 115 19.49 17.38 12.02
N ALA A 116 20.33 18.29 11.53
CA ALA A 116 21.75 18.35 11.92
C ALA A 116 21.98 18.71 13.41
N GLN A 117 21.00 19.34 14.08
CA GLN A 117 21.11 19.69 15.50
C GLN A 117 20.55 18.60 16.43
N ALA A 118 19.65 17.74 15.95
CA ALA A 118 19.12 16.63 16.71
C ALA A 118 20.12 15.45 16.81
N GLU A 119 20.93 15.24 15.77
CA GLU A 119 21.94 14.18 15.76
C GLU A 119 23.11 14.51 16.71
N ALA A 120 23.51 15.78 16.84
CA ALA A 120 24.58 16.21 17.73
C ALA A 120 24.23 16.16 19.23
N GLN A 121 22.94 16.09 19.60
CA GLN A 121 22.51 15.97 21.00
C GLN A 121 22.33 14.52 21.46
N THR A 122 22.18 13.58 20.53
CA THR A 122 22.03 12.15 20.86
C THR A 122 23.37 11.49 21.21
N GLU A 123 24.49 12.04 20.71
CA GLU A 123 25.84 11.48 20.96
C GLU A 123 26.48 11.96 22.27
N ALA A 124 25.93 12.98 22.94
CA ALA A 124 26.48 13.53 24.19
C ALA A 124 25.86 12.92 25.46
N GLU A 125 24.70 12.26 25.37
CA GLU A 125 24.04 11.65 26.54
C GLU A 125 24.44 10.18 26.78
N ALA A 126 25.11 9.53 25.81
CA ALA A 126 25.52 8.13 25.92
C ALA A 126 26.82 7.90 26.74
N GLU A 127 27.51 8.96 27.20
CA GLU A 127 28.83 8.82 27.88
C GLU A 127 28.83 9.14 29.39
N THR A 128 27.68 9.37 30.04
CA THR A 128 27.63 9.64 31.50
C THR A 128 26.85 8.65 32.36
N GLU A 129 26.21 7.64 31.77
CA GLU A 129 25.52 6.57 32.52
C GLU A 129 26.41 5.31 32.74
N ALA A 130 27.74 5.49 32.73
CA ALA A 130 28.72 4.40 32.87
C ALA A 130 29.45 4.35 34.24
N VAL A 131 28.94 5.04 35.27
CA VAL A 131 29.58 5.08 36.60
C VAL A 131 28.56 5.06 37.74
N ASP A 132 27.68 4.05 37.84
CA ASP A 132 27.04 3.71 39.13
C ASP A 132 26.36 2.32 39.13
N ASP A 133 27.07 1.24 38.83
CA ASP A 133 26.54 -0.11 39.15
C ASP A 133 27.66 -1.14 39.33
N ARG A 134 28.38 -1.05 40.45
CA ARG A 134 29.36 -2.08 40.87
C ARG A 134 29.32 -2.46 42.34
N ASP A 135 28.26 -2.15 43.08
CA ASP A 135 28.18 -2.53 44.49
C ASP A 135 26.75 -2.87 44.94
N LYS A 136 26.21 -4.00 44.48
CA LYS A 136 25.34 -4.84 45.34
C LYS A 136 25.06 -6.26 44.80
N LYS A 137 25.92 -7.20 45.22
CA LYS A 137 25.51 -8.59 45.49
C LYS A 137 24.90 -8.61 46.91
N PRO A 138 23.70 -9.18 47.13
CA PRO A 138 23.62 -10.57 47.59
C PRO A 138 22.36 -11.32 47.15
N GLN A 139 22.54 -12.47 46.48
CA GLN A 139 21.60 -13.59 46.59
C GLN A 139 22.31 -14.70 47.37
N ALA A 140 21.86 -14.88 48.60
CA ALA A 140 22.12 -16.01 49.45
C ALA A 140 20.78 -16.35 50.11
N ALA A 141 20.14 -17.44 49.67
CA ALA A 141 19.19 -18.26 50.43
C ALA A 141 18.47 -19.18 49.44
N GLU A 142 18.93 -20.43 49.35
CA GLU A 142 18.13 -21.66 49.17
C GLU A 142 19.11 -22.73 48.70
N ASP A 143 19.79 -23.36 49.65
CA ASP A 143 19.96 -24.81 49.65
C ASP A 143 20.60 -25.24 50.98
N ALA A 144 19.80 -25.81 51.87
CA ALA A 144 20.27 -26.78 52.85
C ALA A 144 19.08 -27.65 53.33
N PRO A 145 19.26 -28.98 53.42
CA PRO A 145 18.20 -29.94 53.68
C PRO A 145 17.96 -30.13 55.18
N GLU A 146 16.71 -30.36 55.58
CA GLU A 146 16.40 -31.00 56.85
C GLU A 146 15.94 -32.45 56.65
N SER A 147 16.49 -33.26 57.54
CA SER A 147 16.51 -34.71 57.74
C SER A 147 15.18 -35.37 58.05
#